data_AF-A0A967B247-F1
#
_entry.id   AF-A0A967B247-F1
#
_cell.length_a   1.000
_cell.length_b   1.000
_cell.length_c   1.000
_cell.angle_alpha   90.00
_cell.angle_beta   90.00
_cell.angle_gamma   90.00
#
_symmetry.space_group_name_H-M   'P 1'
#
loop_
_entity.id
_entity.type
_entity.pdbx_description
1 polymer ?
#
loop_
_entity_poly.entity_id
_entity_poly.type
_entity_poly.pdbx_seq_one_letter_code
_entity_poly.pdbx_strand_id
1 'polypeptide(L)'
;MAGLIKAEDIALVKERTAIDEVVAEHVTLRSAGPGSMKGLCPFHDEKTPSFYVRPAVGAYNCFGCGKGGDVISFVMEMEHLTFAESVERLAAKSGIELHYEEGAGPRRESVGQRTRLLEAHRVAQEFYAEALLSAAEARTARDFLRARGFTGATIKPFGVGYAPRGGEELAKLLRDKGFTPEELTLSGLVGQGRRGLYDRFRGRVVWPIRDVTGDTIGFGARRIFDDDRIEAKYLNTAETPLYKKTQVLYGLDLAKRDIAKDRKVVVVEGYTDVMACHLAGVPHAVATCGTSFGADHVKALRRLIRDEADQAPGKVIFTFDGDAAGQKAALRAFELDGMWSAQSFVAVAADGKDPCDLRQSDGNEAVVQLVDSATRLFDFVLRTTLSRFDLASPEGRVAGMRAIAPVLKGIRDEALREQYVHESAGRLGMPVDRVTAEVARATPAAARPERQRRQVEEEAAPEPGIRLPDGRDPRVRAEQQLLACALQYPGAVPGVELKELQAADFGERAHGAIFAALMGVGDPAGRSMQGWSDAVRQAAPEVLREYVARLSVTPLPVRLEGNGLPDSRYAASLIRDVRINALRRQIQEVTAELLQASDRPEDSRRIGIQLQDLQRQLARLTSQAS
;
A
#
# COMPACT_ATOMS: atom_id res chain seq x y z
N MET A 1 15.80 3.63 20.19
CA MET A 1 16.49 4.86 19.79
C MET A 1 17.77 4.43 19.09
N ALA A 2 18.11 5.02 17.94
CA ALA A 2 19.42 4.76 17.32
C ALA A 2 20.51 5.17 18.32
N GLY A 3 21.52 4.31 18.54
CA GLY A 3 22.65 4.65 19.39
C GLY A 3 23.33 5.92 18.87
N LEU A 4 23.91 6.72 19.77
CA LEU A 4 24.74 7.85 19.39
C LEU A 4 26.07 7.34 18.83
N ILE A 5 26.44 7.73 17.61
CA ILE A 5 27.77 7.43 17.05
C ILE A 5 28.82 8.13 17.92
N LYS A 6 29.90 7.42 18.29
CA LYS A 6 30.98 8.00 19.08
C LYS A 6 31.55 9.24 18.39
N ALA A 7 31.76 10.29 19.18
CA ALA A 7 32.30 11.55 18.68
C ALA A 7 33.67 11.37 17.99
N GLU A 8 34.48 10.43 18.47
CA GLU A 8 35.78 10.06 17.88
C GLU A 8 35.66 9.55 16.45
N ASP A 9 34.68 8.68 16.17
CA ASP A 9 34.48 8.13 14.82
C ASP A 9 33.89 9.17 13.87
N ILE A 10 32.99 10.03 14.37
CA ILE A 10 32.49 11.19 13.61
C ILE A 10 33.66 12.09 13.19
N ALA A 11 34.58 12.39 14.12
CA ALA A 11 35.76 13.18 13.82
C ALA A 11 36.67 12.48 12.79
N LEU A 12 36.89 11.18 12.94
CA LEU A 12 37.69 10.37 12.03
C LEU A 12 37.10 10.35 10.61
N VAL A 13 35.77 10.25 10.48
CA VAL A 13 35.07 10.35 9.19
C VAL A 13 35.29 11.71 8.56
N LYS A 14 35.20 12.81 9.32
CA LYS A 14 35.46 14.15 8.79
C LYS A 14 36.91 14.32 8.34
N GLU A 15 37.87 13.78 9.10
CA GLU A 15 39.29 13.91 8.81
C GLU A 15 39.72 13.13 7.56
N ARG A 16 39.20 11.90 7.39
CA ARG A 16 39.57 11.02 6.27
C ARG A 16 38.79 11.26 5.00
N THR A 17 37.70 12.01 5.07
CA THR A 17 36.88 12.29 3.90
C THR A 17 37.30 13.61 3.28
N ALA A 18 37.91 13.56 2.11
CA ALA A 18 38.26 14.74 1.33
C ALA A 18 36.98 15.45 0.84
N ILE A 19 36.66 16.61 1.43
CA ILE A 19 35.43 17.35 1.11
C ILE A 19 35.37 17.76 -0.36
N ASP A 20 36.51 18.06 -0.97
CA ASP A 20 36.62 18.39 -2.38
C ASP A 20 36.26 17.23 -3.30
N GLU A 21 36.69 16.01 -2.98
CA GLU A 21 36.32 14.83 -3.75
C GLU A 21 34.82 14.57 -3.66
N VAL A 22 34.25 14.67 -2.44
CA VAL A 22 32.80 14.50 -2.24
C VAL A 22 32.00 15.57 -2.98
N VAL A 23 32.40 16.84 -2.92
CA VAL A 23 31.71 17.92 -3.63
C VAL A 23 31.87 17.76 -5.16
N ALA A 24 33.03 17.32 -5.62
CA ALA A 24 33.33 17.17 -7.05
C ALA A 24 32.44 16.13 -7.75
N GLU A 25 31.84 15.20 -7.00
CA GLU A 25 30.84 14.26 -7.52
C GLU A 25 29.54 14.94 -7.94
N HIS A 26 29.27 16.13 -7.43
CA HIS A 26 28.04 16.87 -7.67
C HIS A 26 28.25 18.16 -8.46
N VAL A 27 29.43 18.80 -8.32
CA VAL A 27 29.70 20.13 -8.87
C VAL A 27 31.09 20.17 -9.49
N THR A 28 31.20 20.78 -10.67
CA THR A 28 32.51 21.09 -11.24
C THR A 28 33.19 22.21 -10.47
N LEU A 29 34.28 21.89 -9.78
CA LEU A 29 35.09 22.84 -9.02
C LEU A 29 36.28 23.33 -9.86
N ARG A 30 36.62 24.61 -9.73
CA ARG A 30 37.81 25.24 -10.32
C ARG A 30 38.62 25.91 -9.22
N SER A 31 39.94 26.01 -9.40
CA SER A 31 40.79 26.74 -8.45
C SER A 31 40.35 28.21 -8.35
N ALA A 32 40.27 28.71 -7.10
CA ALA A 32 39.87 30.07 -6.75
C ALA A 32 40.99 30.83 -6.01
N GLY A 33 42.23 30.34 -6.11
CA GLY A 33 43.39 30.80 -5.36
C GLY A 33 44.06 29.66 -4.56
N PRO A 34 45.20 29.92 -3.89
CA PRO A 34 45.90 28.89 -3.11
C PRO A 34 44.99 28.28 -2.04
N GLY A 35 44.77 26.96 -2.10
CA GLY A 35 43.99 26.21 -1.10
C GLY A 35 42.47 26.45 -1.12
N SER A 36 41.94 27.10 -2.16
CA SER A 36 40.49 27.33 -2.30
C SER A 36 40.01 26.99 -3.71
N MET A 37 38.82 26.41 -3.77
CA MET A 37 38.14 26.08 -5.01
C MET A 37 36.77 26.73 -5.04
N LYS A 38 36.25 26.98 -6.24
CA LYS A 38 34.91 27.53 -6.45
C LYS A 38 34.15 26.82 -7.56
N GLY A 39 32.83 26.79 -7.45
CA GLY A 39 31.91 26.22 -8.43
C GLY A 39 30.56 26.94 -8.40
N LEU A 40 29.64 26.50 -9.25
CA LEU A 40 28.23 26.88 -9.13
C LEU A 40 27.62 26.16 -7.94
N CYS A 41 26.80 26.84 -7.16
CA CYS A 41 26.18 26.28 -5.99
C CYS A 41 25.20 25.16 -6.36
N PRO A 42 25.30 23.98 -5.73
CA PRO A 42 24.35 22.89 -5.97
C PRO A 42 23.01 23.10 -5.26
N PHE A 43 22.90 24.13 -4.42
CA PHE A 43 21.74 24.34 -3.54
C PHE A 43 20.79 25.45 -3.99
N HIS A 44 21.17 26.24 -4.99
CA HIS A 44 20.32 27.27 -5.58
C HIS A 44 20.79 27.57 -7.01
N ASP A 45 19.87 28.02 -7.87
CA ASP A 45 20.20 28.38 -9.25
C ASP A 45 20.97 29.71 -9.30
N GLU A 46 22.17 29.67 -9.86
CA GLU A 46 23.01 30.85 -10.10
C GLU A 46 23.79 30.75 -11.42
N LYS A 47 24.19 31.91 -11.98
CA LYS A 47 25.00 31.97 -13.21
C LYS A 47 26.48 32.25 -12.93
N THR A 48 26.81 32.75 -11.75
CA THR A 48 28.17 33.12 -11.35
C THR A 48 28.60 32.25 -10.19
N PRO A 49 29.79 31.60 -10.23
CA PRO A 49 30.25 30.75 -9.13
C PRO A 49 30.33 31.49 -7.80
N SER A 50 29.45 31.15 -6.85
CA SER A 50 29.50 31.67 -5.47
C SER A 50 29.76 30.59 -4.42
N PHE A 51 29.86 29.32 -4.84
CA PHE A 51 30.13 28.19 -3.97
C PHE A 51 31.63 27.96 -3.82
N TYR A 52 32.15 28.10 -2.61
CA TYR A 52 33.57 27.94 -2.30
C TYR A 52 33.79 26.71 -1.42
N VAL A 53 34.85 25.96 -1.71
CA VAL A 53 35.34 24.82 -0.93
C VAL A 53 36.78 25.09 -0.51
N ARG A 54 37.10 24.79 0.75
CA ARG A 54 38.46 24.85 1.29
C ARG A 54 38.85 23.46 1.82
N PRO A 55 39.55 22.64 1.01
CA PRO A 55 39.90 21.26 1.37
C PRO A 55 40.66 21.18 2.70
N ALA A 56 41.68 22.03 2.88
CA ALA A 56 42.48 22.06 4.11
C ALA A 56 41.70 22.45 5.37
N VAL A 57 40.55 23.12 5.21
CA VAL A 57 39.66 23.49 6.32
C VAL A 57 38.55 22.44 6.52
N GLY A 58 38.32 21.56 5.53
CA GLY A 58 37.24 20.58 5.55
C GLY A 58 35.84 21.21 5.47
N ALA A 59 35.72 22.40 4.88
CA ALA A 59 34.48 23.18 4.87
C ALA A 59 34.14 23.80 3.51
N TYR A 60 32.85 24.04 3.31
CA TYR A 60 32.30 24.76 2.17
C TYR A 60 31.48 25.97 2.63
N ASN A 61 31.34 26.97 1.76
CA ASN A 61 30.40 28.06 1.95
C ASN A 61 29.95 28.62 0.59
N CYS A 62 28.66 28.91 0.48
CA CYS A 62 28.07 29.59 -0.66
C CYS A 62 27.78 31.05 -0.29
N PHE A 63 28.43 31.99 -0.96
CA PHE A 63 28.19 33.42 -0.73
C PHE A 63 26.90 33.93 -1.41
N GLY A 64 26.28 33.16 -2.30
CA GLY A 64 24.99 33.49 -2.92
C GLY A 64 23.80 33.19 -2.01
N CYS A 65 23.71 31.96 -1.48
CA CYS A 65 22.56 31.51 -0.66
C CYS A 65 22.85 31.39 0.84
N GLY A 66 24.09 31.63 1.28
CA GLY A 66 24.49 31.57 2.69
C GLY A 66 24.67 30.17 3.26
N LYS A 67 24.44 29.11 2.48
CA LYS A 67 24.67 27.73 2.95
C LYS A 67 26.16 27.43 3.08
N GLY A 68 26.56 26.94 4.25
CA GLY A 68 27.93 26.51 4.52
C GLY A 68 27.95 25.42 5.59
N GLY A 69 29.04 24.67 5.65
CA GLY A 69 29.20 23.57 6.60
C GLY A 69 30.40 22.69 6.27
N ASP A 70 30.46 21.54 6.93
CA ASP A 70 31.46 20.50 6.67
C ASP A 70 30.98 19.47 5.63
N VAL A 71 31.79 18.44 5.38
CA VAL A 71 31.48 17.37 4.43
C VAL A 71 30.21 16.60 4.78
N ILE A 72 29.91 16.42 6.07
CA ILE A 72 28.68 15.75 6.53
C ILE A 72 27.48 16.64 6.21
N SER A 73 27.56 17.92 6.56
CA SER A 73 26.50 18.90 6.29
C SER A 73 26.23 19.02 4.78
N PHE A 74 27.28 18.93 3.96
CA PHE A 74 27.16 18.91 2.51
C PHE A 74 26.38 17.70 2.03
N VAL A 75 26.74 16.48 2.46
CA VAL A 75 26.05 15.23 2.09
C VAL A 75 24.60 15.24 2.58
N MET A 76 24.34 15.70 3.80
CA MET A 76 22.99 15.85 4.33
C MET A 76 22.11 16.69 3.42
N GLU A 77 22.60 17.88 3.02
CA GLU A 77 21.83 18.79 2.16
C GLU A 77 21.74 18.27 0.71
N MET A 78 22.81 17.69 0.19
CA MET A 78 22.89 17.25 -1.21
C MET A 78 22.10 15.97 -1.47
N GLU A 79 22.06 15.07 -0.50
CA GLU A 79 21.43 13.76 -0.62
C GLU A 79 20.13 13.61 0.17
N HIS A 80 19.78 14.62 0.98
CA HIS A 80 18.62 14.62 1.89
C HIS A 80 18.66 13.51 2.95
N LEU A 81 19.86 13.25 3.46
CA LEU A 81 20.13 12.25 4.50
C LEU A 81 20.09 12.87 5.90
N THR A 82 19.75 12.06 6.90
CA THR A 82 19.95 12.42 8.31
C THR A 82 21.45 12.46 8.65
N PHE A 83 21.78 13.06 9.80
CA PHE A 83 23.17 13.11 10.27
C PHE A 83 23.80 11.71 10.39
N ALA A 84 23.10 10.76 11.02
CA ALA A 84 23.60 9.40 11.19
C ALA A 84 23.80 8.69 9.84
N GLU A 85 22.83 8.76 8.93
CA GLU A 85 22.93 8.19 7.59
C GLU A 85 24.08 8.80 6.78
N SER A 86 24.33 10.11 6.93
CA SER A 86 25.43 10.80 6.26
C SER A 86 26.79 10.36 6.81
N VAL A 87 26.91 10.19 8.13
CA VAL A 87 28.11 9.64 8.77
C VAL A 87 28.34 8.19 8.32
N GLU A 88 27.31 7.35 8.32
CA GLU A 88 27.38 5.96 7.87
C GLU A 88 27.80 5.84 6.41
N ARG A 89 27.22 6.66 5.52
CA ARG A 89 27.57 6.69 4.09
C ARG A 89 29.02 7.09 3.86
N LEU A 90 29.47 8.15 4.52
CA LEU A 90 30.85 8.61 4.42
C LEU A 90 31.84 7.61 5.04
N ALA A 91 31.49 6.98 6.16
CA ALA A 91 32.29 5.94 6.78
C ALA A 91 32.45 4.72 5.87
N ALA A 92 31.36 4.25 5.25
CA ALA A 92 31.39 3.14 4.29
C ALA A 92 32.28 3.45 3.09
N LYS A 93 32.23 4.69 2.57
CA LYS A 93 33.05 5.15 1.45
C LYS A 93 34.54 5.25 1.80
N SER A 94 34.84 5.69 3.02
CA SER A 94 36.21 5.88 3.52
C SER A 94 36.78 4.64 4.24
N GLY A 95 36.04 3.52 4.25
CA GLY A 95 36.45 2.29 4.93
C GLY A 95 36.61 2.43 6.46
N ILE A 96 35.90 3.37 7.07
CA ILE A 96 35.93 3.64 8.51
C ILE A 96 34.85 2.82 9.19
N GLU A 97 35.21 2.23 10.32
CA GLU A 97 34.26 1.54 11.18
C GLU A 97 33.71 2.48 12.24
N LEU A 98 32.38 2.49 12.41
CA LEU A 98 31.68 3.33 13.39
C LEU A 98 31.31 2.53 14.64
N HIS A 99 31.54 3.13 15.80
CA HIS A 99 31.17 2.64 17.12
C HIS A 99 30.07 3.54 17.71
N TYR A 100 29.24 2.97 18.59
CA TYR A 100 28.10 3.66 19.21
C TYR A 100 28.22 3.66 20.74
N GLU A 101 27.82 4.75 21.40
CA GLU A 101 27.65 4.82 22.87
C GLU A 101 26.36 4.11 23.30
N GLU A 102 26.29 3.70 24.58
CA GLU A 102 25.28 2.81 25.18
C GLU A 102 23.88 2.89 24.54
N GLY A 103 23.60 1.86 23.74
CA GLY A 103 22.43 1.70 22.91
C GLY A 103 22.76 0.64 21.87
N ALA A 104 21.79 -0.17 21.47
CA ALA A 104 21.98 -1.13 20.38
C ALA A 104 22.18 -0.35 19.07
N GLY A 105 23.42 0.06 18.79
CA GLY A 105 23.85 0.39 17.44
C GLY A 105 23.54 -0.81 16.52
N PRO A 106 23.40 -0.59 15.20
CA PRO A 106 23.28 -1.70 14.28
C PRO A 106 24.50 -2.62 14.52
N ARG A 107 24.25 -3.88 14.94
CA ARG A 107 25.32 -4.86 15.20
C ARG A 107 26.27 -4.86 13.99
N ARG A 108 27.57 -5.00 14.21
CA ARG A 108 28.61 -5.08 13.16
C ARG A 108 28.22 -6.03 12.00
N GLU A 109 27.50 -7.12 12.31
CA GLU A 109 26.87 -8.03 11.33
C GLU A 109 25.85 -7.34 10.40
N SER A 110 25.04 -6.42 10.91
CA SER A 110 23.95 -5.74 10.18
C SER A 110 24.42 -4.66 9.18
N VAL A 111 25.55 -3.98 9.43
CA VAL A 111 26.11 -3.00 8.47
C VAL A 111 26.79 -3.72 7.31
N GLY A 112 27.62 -4.74 7.59
CA GLY A 112 28.21 -5.59 6.56
C GLY A 112 27.14 -6.33 5.75
N GLN A 113 26.11 -6.85 6.41
CA GLN A 113 24.97 -7.48 5.76
C GLN A 113 24.20 -6.50 4.87
N ARG A 114 23.89 -5.28 5.35
CA ARG A 114 23.19 -4.27 4.52
C ARG A 114 23.95 -4.00 3.23
N THR A 115 25.26 -3.74 3.30
CA THR A 115 26.11 -3.50 2.13
C THR A 115 26.13 -4.70 1.18
N ARG A 116 26.22 -5.92 1.70
CA ARG A 116 26.15 -7.15 0.90
C ARG A 116 24.81 -7.30 0.19
N LEU A 117 23.70 -7.02 0.87
CA LEU A 117 22.37 -7.08 0.27
C LEU A 117 22.17 -6.02 -0.82
N LEU A 118 22.69 -4.80 -0.62
CA LEU A 118 22.66 -3.73 -1.63
C LEU A 118 23.47 -4.12 -2.88
N GLU A 119 24.66 -4.69 -2.69
CA GLU A 119 25.49 -5.16 -3.81
C GLU A 119 24.79 -6.30 -4.58
N ALA A 120 24.12 -7.22 -3.90
CA ALA A 120 23.32 -8.26 -4.56
C ALA A 120 22.19 -7.66 -5.42
N HIS A 121 21.53 -6.60 -4.95
CA HIS A 121 20.50 -5.89 -5.71
C HIS A 121 21.07 -5.11 -6.91
N ARG A 122 22.25 -4.49 -6.75
CA ARG A 122 22.97 -3.84 -7.85
C ARG A 122 23.27 -4.83 -8.97
N VAL A 123 23.84 -5.98 -8.63
CA VAL A 123 24.12 -7.06 -9.58
C VAL A 123 22.84 -7.61 -10.21
N ALA A 124 21.78 -7.79 -9.43
CA ALA A 124 20.50 -8.26 -9.95
C ALA A 124 19.88 -7.27 -10.95
N GLN A 125 19.99 -5.96 -10.68
CA GLN A 125 19.52 -4.95 -11.61
C GLN A 125 20.29 -4.99 -12.93
N GLU A 126 21.63 -5.07 -12.88
CA GLU A 126 22.46 -5.21 -14.09
C GLU A 126 22.08 -6.45 -14.89
N PHE A 127 21.89 -7.57 -14.21
CA PHE A 127 21.45 -8.83 -14.81
C PHE A 127 20.10 -8.67 -15.53
N TYR A 128 19.10 -8.09 -14.88
CA TYR A 128 17.78 -7.91 -15.50
C TYR A 128 17.81 -6.91 -16.66
N ALA A 129 18.59 -5.84 -16.56
CA ALA A 129 18.76 -4.86 -17.63
C ALA A 129 19.41 -5.50 -18.86
N GLU A 130 20.47 -6.29 -18.66
CA GLU A 130 21.15 -7.04 -19.73
C GLU A 130 20.20 -8.07 -20.36
N ALA A 131 19.49 -8.85 -19.53
CA ALA A 131 18.53 -9.84 -20.02
C ALA A 131 17.42 -9.23 -20.89
N LEU A 132 16.97 -8.00 -20.60
CA LEU A 132 15.99 -7.31 -21.43
C LEU A 132 16.52 -7.03 -22.85
N LEU A 133 17.82 -6.83 -23.00
CA LEU A 133 18.48 -6.52 -24.27
C LEU A 133 18.85 -7.80 -25.03
N SER A 134 19.51 -8.75 -24.37
CA SER A 134 20.15 -9.90 -25.03
C SER A 134 19.31 -11.17 -25.05
N ALA A 135 18.35 -11.36 -24.13
CA ALA A 135 17.54 -12.58 -24.13
C ALA A 135 16.54 -12.59 -25.31
N ALA A 136 16.51 -13.72 -26.02
CA ALA A 136 15.58 -13.92 -27.13
C ALA A 136 14.11 -13.86 -26.66
N GLU A 137 13.82 -14.50 -25.51
CA GLU A 137 12.48 -14.50 -24.89
C GLU A 137 12.04 -13.13 -24.35
N ALA A 138 12.97 -12.20 -24.11
CA ALA A 138 12.63 -10.84 -23.70
C ALA A 138 11.98 -10.01 -24.84
N ARG A 139 11.78 -10.57 -26.03
CA ARG A 139 11.01 -9.93 -27.12
C ARG A 139 9.62 -9.51 -26.63
N THR A 140 8.90 -10.38 -25.91
CA THR A 140 7.57 -10.07 -25.36
C THR A 140 7.62 -8.88 -24.40
N ALA A 141 8.67 -8.81 -23.56
CA ALA A 141 8.88 -7.68 -22.65
C ALA A 141 9.11 -6.35 -23.40
N ARG A 142 9.95 -6.38 -24.44
CA ARG A 142 10.22 -5.21 -25.29
C ARG A 142 8.98 -4.75 -26.05
N ASP A 143 8.19 -5.69 -26.56
CA ASP A 143 6.95 -5.39 -27.29
C ASP A 143 5.88 -4.83 -26.33
N PHE A 144 5.76 -5.37 -25.11
CA PHE A 144 4.90 -4.81 -24.06
C PHE A 144 5.26 -3.36 -23.71
N LEU A 145 6.55 -3.05 -23.57
CA LEU A 145 7.04 -1.70 -23.28
C LEU A 145 6.80 -0.75 -24.46
N ARG A 146 7.10 -1.21 -25.69
CA ARG A 146 6.89 -0.43 -26.92
C ARG A 146 5.41 -0.12 -27.14
N ALA A 147 4.52 -1.07 -26.87
CA ALA A 147 3.08 -0.87 -26.94
C ALA A 147 2.58 0.25 -26.02
N ARG A 148 3.31 0.54 -24.93
CA ARG A 148 3.05 1.65 -24.00
C ARG A 148 3.83 2.94 -24.31
N GLY A 149 4.46 2.99 -25.49
CA GLY A 149 5.27 4.14 -25.91
C GLY A 149 6.59 4.29 -25.14
N PHE A 150 7.12 3.22 -24.55
CA PHE A 150 8.43 3.21 -23.91
C PHE A 150 9.50 2.61 -24.84
N THR A 151 10.57 3.36 -25.08
CA THR A 151 11.72 2.96 -25.91
C THR A 151 12.94 2.64 -25.04
N GLY A 152 13.99 2.07 -25.63
CA GLY A 152 15.24 1.79 -24.92
C GLY A 152 15.84 3.02 -24.23
N ALA A 153 15.75 4.20 -24.86
CA ALA A 153 16.24 5.44 -24.29
C ALA A 153 15.40 5.90 -23.08
N THR A 154 14.08 5.71 -23.12
CA THR A 154 13.18 6.17 -22.07
C THR A 154 13.17 5.26 -20.85
N ILE A 155 13.44 3.96 -21.02
CA ILE A 155 13.44 3.01 -19.89
C ILE A 155 14.76 2.98 -19.12
N LYS A 156 15.86 3.43 -19.75
CA LYS A 156 17.21 3.36 -19.18
C LYS A 156 17.34 4.14 -17.85
N PRO A 157 16.84 5.37 -17.70
CA PRO A 157 16.91 6.10 -16.42
C PRO A 157 16.21 5.37 -15.27
N PHE A 158 15.11 4.66 -15.58
CA PHE A 158 14.33 3.89 -14.62
C PHE A 158 14.91 2.50 -14.32
N GLY A 159 15.96 2.08 -15.04
CA GLY A 159 16.61 0.79 -14.87
C GLY A 159 15.72 -0.42 -15.18
N VAL A 160 14.70 -0.28 -16.03
CA VAL A 160 13.77 -1.37 -16.37
C VAL A 160 14.54 -2.54 -16.98
N GLY A 161 14.20 -3.75 -16.54
CA GLY A 161 14.79 -5.00 -16.99
C GLY A 161 13.77 -6.10 -17.25
N TYR A 162 14.26 -7.31 -17.46
CA TYR A 162 13.47 -8.52 -17.67
C TYR A 162 14.02 -9.66 -16.82
N ALA A 163 13.14 -10.34 -16.09
CA ALA A 163 13.47 -11.57 -15.38
C ALA A 163 13.27 -12.78 -16.30
N PRO A 164 14.32 -13.59 -16.59
CA PRO A 164 14.20 -14.78 -17.42
C PRO A 164 13.23 -15.83 -16.88
N ARG A 165 12.75 -16.72 -17.76
CA ARG A 165 11.78 -17.76 -17.40
C ARG A 165 12.38 -18.96 -16.67
N GLY A 166 13.67 -19.27 -16.87
CA GLY A 166 14.31 -20.46 -16.29
C GLY A 166 14.26 -20.46 -14.76
N GLY A 167 14.40 -19.29 -14.15
CA GLY A 167 14.13 -19.05 -12.74
C GLY A 167 15.20 -19.60 -11.80
N GLU A 168 16.43 -19.75 -12.27
CA GLU A 168 17.62 -20.13 -11.48
C GLU A 168 18.88 -19.34 -11.88
N GLU A 169 18.81 -18.55 -12.95
CA GLU A 169 19.93 -17.84 -13.56
C GLU A 169 20.49 -16.76 -12.64
N LEU A 170 19.64 -15.99 -11.96
CA LEU A 170 20.09 -14.97 -11.02
C LEU A 170 20.71 -15.61 -9.78
N ALA A 171 20.06 -16.63 -9.20
CA ALA A 171 20.58 -17.37 -8.06
C ALA A 171 21.96 -18.00 -8.36
N LYS A 172 22.17 -18.51 -9.57
CA LYS A 172 23.47 -18.99 -10.02
C LYS A 172 24.49 -17.86 -10.12
N LEU A 173 24.17 -16.78 -10.83
CA LEU A 173 25.06 -15.62 -11.01
C LEU A 173 25.54 -15.04 -9.67
N LEU A 174 24.63 -14.88 -8.71
CA LEU A 174 24.98 -14.32 -7.42
C LEU A 174 25.84 -15.29 -6.58
N ARG A 175 25.58 -16.60 -6.64
CA ARG A 175 26.47 -17.58 -5.99
C ARG A 175 27.87 -17.57 -6.60
N ASP A 176 27.98 -17.48 -7.92
CA ASP A 176 29.26 -17.40 -8.62
C ASP A 176 30.04 -16.11 -8.24
N LYS A 177 29.33 -15.06 -7.82
CA LYS A 177 29.89 -13.82 -7.25
C LYS A 177 30.13 -13.88 -5.73
N GLY A 178 29.98 -15.05 -5.11
CA GLY A 178 30.31 -15.30 -3.71
C GLY A 178 29.22 -14.89 -2.72
N PHE A 179 27.96 -14.71 -3.13
CA PHE A 179 26.84 -14.51 -2.20
C PHE A 179 26.39 -15.83 -1.58
N THR A 180 26.15 -15.83 -0.25
CA THR A 180 25.71 -17.04 0.45
C THR A 180 24.20 -17.26 0.27
N PRO A 181 23.71 -18.51 0.35
CA PRO A 181 22.26 -18.81 0.28
C PRO A 181 21.41 -17.99 1.27
N GLU A 182 21.94 -17.72 2.47
CA GLU A 182 21.28 -16.96 3.52
C GLU A 182 21.15 -15.49 3.13
N GLU A 183 22.18 -14.87 2.56
CA GLU A 183 22.12 -13.50 2.05
C GLU A 183 21.11 -13.40 0.90
N LEU A 184 21.11 -14.37 -0.02
CA LEU A 184 20.21 -14.38 -1.18
C LEU A 184 18.74 -14.53 -0.77
N THR A 185 18.45 -15.40 0.19
CA THR A 185 17.09 -15.58 0.70
C THR A 185 16.63 -14.38 1.52
N LEU A 186 17.51 -13.80 2.35
CA LEU A 186 17.23 -12.59 3.13
C LEU A 186 17.02 -11.34 2.24
N SER A 187 17.72 -11.26 1.11
CA SER A 187 17.55 -10.18 0.12
C SER A 187 16.17 -10.14 -0.53
N GLY A 188 15.44 -11.27 -0.50
CA GLY A 188 14.17 -11.41 -1.21
C GLY A 188 14.29 -11.59 -2.72
N LEU A 189 15.51 -11.66 -3.29
CA LEU A 189 15.75 -11.93 -4.72
C LEU A 189 15.55 -13.41 -5.06
N VAL A 190 15.85 -14.29 -4.10
CA VAL A 190 15.86 -15.74 -4.26
C VAL A 190 14.96 -16.38 -3.20
N GLY A 191 14.25 -17.45 -3.56
CA GLY A 191 13.50 -18.30 -2.66
C GLY A 191 14.21 -19.65 -2.45
N GLN A 192 13.92 -20.32 -1.35
CA GLN A 192 14.36 -21.69 -1.08
C GLN A 192 13.21 -22.67 -1.35
N GLY A 193 13.42 -23.63 -2.24
CA GLY A 193 12.49 -24.71 -2.54
C GLY A 193 13.05 -26.08 -2.15
N ARG A 194 12.26 -27.14 -2.35
CA ARG A 194 12.69 -28.52 -2.10
C ARG A 194 13.88 -28.96 -2.95
N ARG A 195 14.02 -28.38 -4.15
CA ARG A 195 15.08 -28.71 -5.13
C ARG A 195 16.27 -27.77 -5.08
N GLY A 196 16.27 -26.78 -4.18
CA GLY A 196 17.32 -25.78 -4.05
C GLY A 196 16.81 -24.35 -4.14
N LEU A 197 17.76 -23.43 -4.35
CA LEU A 197 17.50 -22.00 -4.53
C LEU A 197 16.85 -21.73 -5.89
N TYR A 198 16.02 -20.70 -5.94
CA TYR A 198 15.29 -20.35 -7.16
C TYR A 198 14.95 -18.86 -7.23
N ASP A 199 14.89 -18.29 -8.42
CA ASP A 199 14.63 -16.86 -8.62
C ASP A 199 13.16 -16.54 -8.33
N ARG A 200 12.93 -15.46 -7.58
CA ARG A 200 11.59 -15.02 -7.19
C ARG A 200 10.80 -14.44 -8.36
N PHE A 201 11.46 -13.68 -9.22
CA PHE A 201 10.87 -13.07 -10.41
C PHE A 201 11.21 -13.93 -11.63
N ARG A 202 10.22 -14.21 -12.47
CA ARG A 202 10.39 -15.08 -13.65
C ARG A 202 9.45 -14.66 -14.77
N GLY A 203 9.94 -14.58 -16.00
CA GLY A 203 9.15 -14.23 -17.17
C GLY A 203 8.42 -12.89 -17.05
N ARG A 204 9.03 -11.89 -16.41
CA ARG A 204 8.37 -10.61 -16.08
C ARG A 204 9.21 -9.42 -16.47
N VAL A 205 8.55 -8.32 -16.82
CA VAL A 205 9.21 -7.00 -16.87
C VAL A 205 9.45 -6.54 -15.45
N VAL A 206 10.65 -6.06 -15.15
CA VAL A 206 11.10 -5.73 -13.80
C VAL A 206 11.46 -4.26 -13.70
N TRP A 207 11.01 -3.58 -12.64
CA TRP A 207 11.39 -2.23 -12.26
C TRP A 207 12.19 -2.28 -10.96
N PRO A 208 13.44 -1.77 -10.93
CA PRO A 208 14.18 -1.61 -9.69
C PRO A 208 13.49 -0.57 -8.82
N ILE A 209 13.30 -0.91 -7.55
CA ILE A 209 12.80 0.02 -6.54
C ILE A 209 14.01 0.49 -5.75
N ARG A 210 14.24 1.80 -5.77
CA ARG A 210 15.38 2.45 -5.12
C ARG A 210 14.94 3.18 -3.86
N ASP A 211 15.87 3.30 -2.92
CA ASP A 211 15.70 4.22 -1.79
C ASP A 211 16.00 5.67 -2.22
N VAL A 212 15.98 6.60 -1.27
CA VAL A 212 16.22 8.02 -1.56
C VAL A 212 17.66 8.30 -2.02
N THR A 213 18.66 7.45 -1.70
CA THR A 213 20.05 7.61 -2.17
C THR A 213 20.21 7.15 -3.61
N GLY A 214 19.26 6.35 -4.11
CA GLY A 214 19.27 5.77 -5.45
C GLY A 214 19.74 4.32 -5.47
N ASP A 215 20.03 3.74 -4.30
CA ASP A 215 20.45 2.35 -4.19
C ASP A 215 19.25 1.42 -4.37
N THR A 216 19.42 0.36 -5.16
CA THR A 216 18.33 -0.59 -5.41
C THR A 216 18.13 -1.47 -4.20
N ILE A 217 16.92 -1.44 -3.64
CA ILE A 217 16.55 -2.14 -2.40
C ILE A 217 15.49 -3.23 -2.63
N GLY A 218 14.89 -3.26 -3.81
CA GLY A 218 13.89 -4.24 -4.19
C GLY A 218 13.48 -4.10 -5.65
N PHE A 219 12.45 -4.84 -6.06
CA PHE A 219 11.97 -4.89 -7.43
C PHE A 219 10.44 -5.04 -7.47
N GLY A 220 9.82 -4.40 -8.44
CA GLY A 220 8.45 -4.65 -8.87
C GLY A 220 8.45 -5.36 -10.21
N ALA A 221 7.58 -6.36 -10.41
CA ALA A 221 7.60 -7.23 -11.58
C ALA A 221 6.20 -7.45 -12.17
N ARG A 222 6.02 -7.07 -13.44
CA ARG A 222 4.76 -7.17 -14.19
C ARG A 222 4.69 -8.48 -14.98
N ARG A 223 3.60 -9.21 -14.80
CA ARG A 223 3.23 -10.36 -15.64
C ARG A 223 3.03 -9.93 -17.08
N ILE A 224 3.65 -10.67 -18.00
CA ILE A 224 3.54 -10.47 -19.46
C ILE A 224 3.24 -11.77 -20.23
N PHE A 225 3.21 -12.91 -19.56
CA PHE A 225 2.84 -14.20 -20.16
C PHE A 225 1.61 -14.78 -19.46
N ASP A 226 0.72 -15.38 -20.25
CA ASP A 226 -0.51 -15.98 -19.74
C ASP A 226 -0.26 -17.30 -19.01
N ASP A 227 0.83 -18.00 -19.32
CA ASP A 227 1.25 -19.24 -18.68
C ASP A 227 2.15 -19.02 -17.43
N ASP A 228 2.23 -17.79 -16.93
CA ASP A 228 2.93 -17.46 -15.69
C ASP A 228 2.25 -18.14 -14.49
N ARG A 229 3.06 -18.87 -13.70
CA ARG A 229 2.61 -19.60 -12.51
C ARG A 229 1.96 -18.71 -11.46
N ILE A 230 2.35 -17.43 -11.38
CA ILE A 230 1.79 -16.47 -10.43
C ILE A 230 0.79 -15.60 -11.18
N GLU A 231 -0.51 -15.76 -10.90
CA GLU A 231 -1.53 -15.03 -11.66
C GLU A 231 -1.55 -13.51 -11.41
N ALA A 232 -0.96 -13.06 -10.29
CA ALA A 232 -0.92 -11.66 -9.91
C ALA A 232 -0.31 -10.77 -10.99
N LYS A 233 -1.03 -9.69 -11.36
CA LYS A 233 -0.61 -8.68 -12.35
C LYS A 233 0.77 -8.12 -12.01
N TYR A 234 0.98 -7.72 -10.76
CA TYR A 234 2.27 -7.27 -10.25
C TYR A 234 2.72 -8.11 -9.05
N LEU A 235 4.04 -8.34 -8.97
CA LEU A 235 4.71 -8.96 -7.84
C LEU A 235 5.82 -8.03 -7.36
N ASN A 236 5.90 -7.75 -6.07
CA ASN A 236 6.98 -6.94 -5.50
C ASN A 236 7.86 -7.82 -4.60
N THR A 237 9.09 -7.37 -4.35
CA THR A 237 9.95 -7.95 -3.30
C THR A 237 9.16 -8.05 -2.00
N ALA A 238 9.31 -9.16 -1.30
CA ALA A 238 8.72 -9.34 0.03
C ALA A 238 9.38 -8.38 1.04
N GLU A 239 8.85 -8.28 2.25
CA GLU A 239 9.48 -7.49 3.32
C GLU A 239 10.89 -8.01 3.62
N THR A 240 11.90 -7.13 3.57
CA THR A 240 13.31 -7.45 3.88
C THR A 240 13.91 -6.39 4.82
N PRO A 241 15.17 -6.53 5.24
CA PRO A 241 15.88 -5.44 5.92
C PRO A 241 16.09 -4.18 5.07
N LEU A 242 16.12 -4.32 3.73
CA LEU A 242 16.28 -3.21 2.79
C LEU A 242 14.95 -2.60 2.35
N TYR A 243 13.93 -3.44 2.20
CA TYR A 243 12.67 -3.07 1.56
C TYR A 243 11.50 -3.16 2.54
N LYS A 244 10.91 -1.99 2.83
CA LYS A 244 9.68 -1.81 3.60
C LYS A 244 8.62 -1.18 2.71
N LYS A 245 7.64 -1.99 2.30
CA LYS A 245 6.62 -1.56 1.32
C LYS A 245 5.79 -0.36 1.80
N THR A 246 5.66 -0.16 3.11
CA THR A 246 4.93 0.96 3.72
C THR A 246 5.70 2.27 3.75
N GLN A 247 7.00 2.26 3.42
CA GLN A 247 7.88 3.42 3.50
C GLN A 247 8.41 3.85 2.13
N VAL A 248 8.56 2.89 1.21
CA VAL A 248 9.22 3.12 -0.07
C VAL A 248 8.23 3.63 -1.12
N LEU A 249 8.64 4.67 -1.86
CA LEU A 249 7.94 5.21 -3.01
C LEU A 249 8.81 5.05 -4.25
N TYR A 250 8.26 4.42 -5.29
CA TYR A 250 8.93 4.30 -6.58
C TYR A 250 9.07 5.67 -7.25
N GLY A 251 10.25 5.93 -7.85
CA GLY A 251 10.56 7.19 -8.52
C GLY A 251 11.01 8.31 -7.58
N LEU A 252 11.04 8.08 -6.26
CA LEU A 252 11.44 9.09 -5.28
C LEU A 252 12.91 9.52 -5.47
N ASP A 253 13.78 8.59 -5.83
CA ASP A 253 15.19 8.84 -6.15
C ASP A 253 15.37 9.83 -7.30
N LEU A 254 14.49 9.74 -8.31
CA LEU A 254 14.45 10.63 -9.47
C LEU A 254 13.79 11.97 -9.12
N ALA A 255 12.70 11.93 -8.36
CA ALA A 255 11.85 13.08 -8.09
C ALA A 255 12.34 13.98 -6.94
N LYS A 256 13.20 13.49 -6.04
CA LYS A 256 13.54 14.18 -4.78
C LYS A 256 14.02 15.62 -4.96
N ARG A 257 14.80 15.90 -6.00
CA ARG A 257 15.36 17.23 -6.27
C ARG A 257 14.26 18.21 -6.69
N ASP A 258 13.43 17.82 -7.63
CA ASP A 258 12.31 18.64 -8.12
C ASP A 258 11.22 18.80 -7.06
N ILE A 259 10.96 17.75 -6.27
CA ILE A 259 10.08 17.81 -5.09
C ILE A 259 10.58 18.84 -4.08
N ALA A 260 11.88 18.83 -3.77
CA ALA A 260 12.46 19.77 -2.82
C ALA A 260 12.48 21.21 -3.36
N LYS A 261 12.78 21.39 -4.66
CA LYS A 261 12.84 22.69 -5.33
C LYS A 261 11.47 23.35 -5.41
N ASP A 262 10.49 22.64 -5.96
CA ASP A 262 9.17 23.20 -6.27
C ASP A 262 8.16 22.98 -5.15
N ARG A 263 8.55 22.21 -4.11
CA ARG A 263 7.71 21.82 -2.98
C ARG A 263 6.40 21.20 -3.46
N LYS A 264 6.47 20.44 -4.55
CA LYS A 264 5.37 19.78 -5.26
C LYS A 264 5.67 18.30 -5.37
N VAL A 265 4.71 17.44 -5.08
CA VAL A 265 4.78 15.99 -5.33
C VAL A 265 3.52 15.52 -6.02
N VAL A 266 3.66 14.59 -6.96
CA VAL A 266 2.54 13.96 -7.67
C VAL A 266 2.53 12.47 -7.34
N VAL A 267 1.50 12.00 -6.64
CA VAL A 267 1.34 10.60 -6.24
C VAL A 267 0.45 9.91 -7.26
N VAL A 268 1.01 8.92 -7.96
CA VAL A 268 0.34 8.13 -9.00
C VAL A 268 0.24 6.65 -8.59
N GLU A 269 -0.50 5.84 -9.34
CA GLU A 269 -0.83 4.47 -8.92
C GLU A 269 0.29 3.45 -9.20
N GLY A 270 0.95 3.55 -10.35
CA GLY A 270 1.85 2.50 -10.82
C GLY A 270 3.20 2.98 -11.37
N TYR A 271 4.09 2.00 -11.58
CA TYR A 271 5.43 2.21 -12.12
C TYR A 271 5.40 2.89 -13.51
N THR A 272 4.47 2.48 -14.37
CA THR A 272 4.30 3.03 -15.71
C THR A 272 3.82 4.47 -15.70
N ASP A 273 3.03 4.84 -14.70
CA ASP A 273 2.46 6.19 -14.57
C ASP A 273 3.55 7.16 -14.13
N VAL A 274 4.41 6.73 -13.19
CA VAL A 274 5.61 7.49 -12.84
C VAL A 274 6.46 7.73 -14.07
N MET A 275 6.75 6.68 -14.85
CA MET A 275 7.52 6.84 -16.09
C MET A 275 6.84 7.79 -17.08
N ALA A 276 5.53 7.67 -17.27
CA ALA A 276 4.76 8.51 -18.16
C ALA A 276 4.80 9.99 -17.74
N CYS A 277 4.60 10.27 -16.45
CA CYS A 277 4.69 11.61 -15.88
C CYS A 277 6.08 12.23 -16.07
N HIS A 278 7.15 11.50 -15.72
CA HIS A 278 8.52 11.99 -15.89
C HIS A 278 8.85 12.27 -17.36
N LEU A 279 8.43 11.40 -18.29
CA LEU A 279 8.60 11.63 -19.73
C LEU A 279 7.76 12.77 -20.29
N ALA A 280 6.66 13.11 -19.63
CA ALA A 280 5.80 14.23 -19.98
C ALA A 280 6.28 15.57 -19.40
N GLY A 281 7.36 15.59 -18.61
CA GLY A 281 7.84 16.81 -17.96
C GLY A 281 7.23 17.07 -16.58
N VAL A 282 6.67 16.05 -15.95
CA VAL A 282 6.22 16.06 -14.55
C VAL A 282 7.19 15.22 -13.70
N PRO A 283 8.38 15.75 -13.35
CA PRO A 283 9.43 15.00 -12.66
C PRO A 283 9.12 14.74 -11.18
N HIS A 284 8.05 15.34 -10.64
CA HIS A 284 7.63 15.21 -9.24
C HIS A 284 6.86 13.90 -8.95
N ALA A 285 6.70 13.03 -9.94
CA ALA A 285 5.84 11.87 -9.84
C ALA A 285 6.49 10.70 -9.08
N VAL A 286 5.72 10.12 -8.17
CA VAL A 286 6.07 8.96 -7.34
C VAL A 286 4.89 8.01 -7.20
N ALA A 287 5.13 6.72 -6.94
CA ALA A 287 4.06 5.72 -6.74
C ALA A 287 4.32 4.81 -5.54
N THR A 288 3.26 4.28 -4.96
CA THR A 288 3.39 3.24 -3.93
C THR A 288 3.69 1.89 -4.58
N CYS A 289 4.46 1.05 -3.87
CA CYS A 289 4.87 -0.24 -4.40
C CYS A 289 3.82 -1.34 -4.07
N GLY A 290 2.64 -1.25 -4.68
CA GLY A 290 1.54 -2.22 -4.54
C GLY A 290 0.81 -2.19 -3.19
N THR A 291 0.89 -1.09 -2.45
CA THR A 291 0.18 -0.82 -1.18
C THR A 291 -0.65 0.44 -1.31
N SER A 292 -1.62 0.64 -0.43
CA SER A 292 -2.23 1.96 -0.25
C SER A 292 -1.21 2.97 0.28
N PHE A 293 -1.34 4.21 -0.16
CA PHE A 293 -0.61 5.34 0.39
C PHE A 293 -0.96 5.52 1.88
N GLY A 294 0.00 5.95 2.71
CA GLY A 294 -0.11 5.80 4.16
C GLY A 294 0.81 6.71 4.95
N ALA A 295 0.67 6.66 6.28
CA ALA A 295 1.34 7.55 7.24
C ALA A 295 2.87 7.62 7.10
N ASP A 296 3.55 6.50 6.85
CA ASP A 296 5.01 6.51 6.72
C ASP A 296 5.48 7.10 5.38
N HIS A 297 4.69 6.94 4.30
CA HIS A 297 4.93 7.67 3.05
C HIS A 297 4.78 9.18 3.24
N VAL A 298 3.76 9.60 4.01
CA VAL A 298 3.60 11.02 4.39
C VAL A 298 4.85 11.53 5.09
N LYS A 299 5.36 10.81 6.09
CA LYS A 299 6.59 11.21 6.80
C LYS A 299 7.79 11.35 5.86
N ALA A 300 7.95 10.45 4.90
CA ALA A 300 9.03 10.51 3.91
C ALA A 300 8.91 11.77 3.02
N LEU A 301 7.71 12.05 2.50
CA LEU A 301 7.48 13.19 1.62
C LEU A 301 7.54 14.54 2.35
N ARG A 302 7.06 14.63 3.59
CA ARG A 302 7.13 15.85 4.42
C ARG A 302 8.56 16.39 4.57
N ARG A 303 9.52 15.49 4.73
CA ARG A 303 10.94 15.84 4.83
C ARG A 303 11.45 16.48 3.54
N LEU A 304 11.05 15.95 2.39
CA LEU A 304 11.49 16.43 1.08
C LEU A 304 10.85 17.76 0.69
N ILE A 305 9.55 17.92 0.90
CA ILE A 305 8.84 19.18 0.58
C ILE A 305 9.13 20.31 1.59
N ARG A 306 9.94 20.05 2.63
CA ARG A 306 10.25 20.97 3.74
C ARG A 306 8.95 21.55 4.32
N ASP A 307 8.12 20.65 4.83
CA ASP A 307 6.79 20.95 5.35
C ASP A 307 6.83 21.62 6.73
N GLU A 308 7.33 22.86 6.76
CA GLU A 308 7.49 23.70 7.95
C GLU A 308 6.37 24.75 8.03
N ALA A 309 5.92 25.07 9.25
CA ALA A 309 4.77 25.94 9.50
C ALA A 309 4.95 27.40 9.01
N ASP A 310 6.19 27.88 8.93
CA ASP A 310 6.51 29.27 8.60
C ASP A 310 6.77 29.53 7.11
N GLN A 311 6.64 28.50 6.26
CA GLN A 311 6.83 28.61 4.82
C GLN A 311 5.51 28.46 4.07
N ALA A 312 5.43 28.98 2.83
CA ALA A 312 4.28 28.74 1.95
C ALA A 312 4.00 27.23 1.84
N PRO A 313 2.74 26.76 1.87
CA PRO A 313 2.48 25.33 1.90
C PRO A 313 2.91 24.66 0.59
N GLY A 314 3.55 23.50 0.70
CA GLY A 314 3.81 22.64 -0.46
C GLY A 314 2.51 22.11 -1.10
N LYS A 315 2.62 21.47 -2.27
CA LYS A 315 1.50 20.85 -2.99
C LYS A 315 1.69 19.35 -3.08
N VAL A 316 0.69 18.60 -2.63
CA VAL A 316 0.61 17.15 -2.83
C VAL A 316 -0.56 16.87 -3.76
N ILE A 317 -0.29 16.34 -4.94
CA ILE A 317 -1.31 16.05 -5.95
C ILE A 317 -1.46 14.53 -6.03
N PHE A 318 -2.65 14.02 -5.78
CA PHE A 318 -2.97 12.61 -5.99
C PHE A 318 -3.65 12.45 -7.34
N THR A 319 -3.13 11.56 -8.18
CA THR A 319 -3.82 11.12 -9.40
C THR A 319 -4.49 9.78 -9.13
N PHE A 320 -5.76 9.67 -9.45
CA PHE A 320 -6.50 8.41 -9.32
C PHE A 320 -7.18 8.07 -10.64
N ASP A 321 -7.40 6.77 -10.86
CA ASP A 321 -8.30 6.32 -11.91
C ASP A 321 -9.70 6.92 -11.68
N GLY A 322 -10.41 7.31 -12.74
CA GLY A 322 -11.70 8.03 -12.63
C GLY A 322 -12.89 7.22 -12.14
N ASP A 323 -12.64 6.07 -11.51
CA ASP A 323 -13.64 5.09 -11.11
C ASP A 323 -14.01 5.18 -9.61
N ALA A 324 -14.84 4.24 -9.15
CA ALA A 324 -15.23 4.14 -7.74
C ALA A 324 -14.03 3.84 -6.80
N ALA A 325 -12.96 3.23 -7.30
CA ALA A 325 -11.74 3.00 -6.53
C ALA A 325 -10.97 4.30 -6.32
N GLY A 326 -10.91 5.18 -7.33
CA GLY A 326 -10.29 6.50 -7.21
C GLY A 326 -11.00 7.41 -6.20
N GLN A 327 -12.34 7.38 -6.15
CA GLN A 327 -13.09 8.09 -5.10
C GLN A 327 -12.75 7.60 -3.69
N LYS A 328 -12.60 6.28 -3.52
CA LYS A 328 -12.20 5.68 -2.24
C LYS A 328 -10.75 6.04 -1.88
N ALA A 329 -9.87 6.11 -2.88
CA ALA A 329 -8.49 6.52 -2.70
C ALA A 329 -8.38 7.99 -2.29
N ALA A 330 -9.20 8.89 -2.86
CA ALA A 330 -9.30 10.29 -2.44
C ALA A 330 -9.76 10.42 -0.98
N LEU A 331 -10.78 9.67 -0.55
CA LEU A 331 -11.20 9.65 0.86
C LEU A 331 -10.09 9.16 1.81
N ARG A 332 -9.27 8.19 1.38
CA ARG A 332 -8.11 7.75 2.17
C ARG A 332 -7.01 8.79 2.22
N ALA A 333 -6.70 9.44 1.09
CA ALA A 333 -5.76 10.56 1.07
C ALA A 333 -6.23 11.69 2.00
N PHE A 334 -7.54 11.90 2.07
CA PHE A 334 -8.14 12.90 2.96
C PHE A 334 -7.90 12.63 4.44
N GLU A 335 -7.96 11.36 4.86
CA GLU A 335 -7.64 10.98 6.24
C GLU A 335 -6.18 11.30 6.62
N LEU A 336 -5.28 11.30 5.63
CA LEU A 336 -3.86 11.58 5.79
C LEU A 336 -3.52 13.06 5.66
N ASP A 337 -4.44 13.91 5.19
CA ASP A 337 -4.20 15.35 4.95
C ASP A 337 -3.78 16.07 6.24
N GLY A 338 -4.37 15.69 7.37
CA GLY A 338 -3.94 16.18 8.68
C GLY A 338 -2.52 15.77 9.08
N MET A 339 -1.81 14.95 8.32
CA MET A 339 -0.45 14.57 8.69
C MET A 339 0.61 15.56 8.21
N TRP A 340 0.28 16.55 7.38
CA TRP A 340 1.17 17.61 6.90
C TRP A 340 0.51 18.99 6.88
N SER A 341 1.30 20.05 6.67
CA SER A 341 0.82 21.42 6.39
C SER A 341 0.68 21.71 4.90
N ALA A 342 1.23 20.84 4.04
CA ALA A 342 1.06 20.92 2.60
C ALA A 342 -0.42 20.83 2.19
N GLN A 343 -0.75 21.45 1.06
CA GLN A 343 -2.09 21.42 0.47
C GLN A 343 -2.24 20.18 -0.40
N SER A 344 -3.27 19.38 -0.11
CA SER A 344 -3.60 18.21 -0.92
C SER A 344 -4.58 18.55 -2.04
N PHE A 345 -4.31 17.98 -3.21
CA PHE A 345 -5.08 18.12 -4.45
C PHE A 345 -5.36 16.75 -5.06
N VAL A 346 -6.37 16.69 -5.91
CA VAL A 346 -6.75 15.53 -6.71
C VAL A 346 -6.83 15.91 -8.17
N ALA A 347 -6.18 15.13 -9.01
CA ALA A 347 -6.27 15.19 -10.46
C ALA A 347 -6.90 13.89 -10.99
N VAL A 348 -7.96 14.02 -11.77
CA VAL A 348 -8.66 12.88 -12.40
C VAL A 348 -8.83 13.20 -13.87
N ALA A 349 -8.40 12.30 -14.76
CA ALA A 349 -8.62 12.48 -16.20
C ALA A 349 -10.11 12.41 -16.52
N ALA A 350 -10.57 13.20 -17.51
CA ALA A 350 -11.99 13.33 -17.83
C ALA A 350 -12.65 12.01 -18.26
N ASP A 351 -11.88 11.12 -18.89
CA ASP A 351 -12.28 9.79 -19.32
C ASP A 351 -11.82 8.68 -18.34
N GLY A 352 -11.28 9.08 -17.19
CA GLY A 352 -10.80 8.18 -16.15
C GLY A 352 -9.50 7.44 -16.47
N LYS A 353 -8.80 7.79 -17.55
CA LYS A 353 -7.49 7.21 -17.90
C LYS A 353 -6.42 7.49 -16.84
N ASP A 354 -5.52 6.53 -16.65
CA ASP A 354 -4.29 6.71 -15.89
C ASP A 354 -3.28 7.61 -16.67
N PRO A 355 -2.24 8.16 -16.03
CA PRO A 355 -1.25 9.00 -16.72
C PRO A 355 -0.53 8.30 -17.89
N CYS A 356 -0.37 6.97 -17.83
CA CYS A 356 0.28 6.20 -18.90
C CYS A 356 -0.60 6.08 -20.14
N ASP A 357 -1.88 5.79 -19.97
CA ASP A 357 -2.89 5.68 -21.03
C ASP A 357 -3.25 7.07 -21.58
N LEU A 358 -3.30 8.09 -20.72
CA LEU A 358 -3.47 9.49 -21.14
C LEU A 358 -2.31 9.94 -22.03
N ARG A 359 -1.06 9.67 -21.63
CA ARG A 359 0.12 10.01 -22.45
C ARG A 359 0.11 9.31 -23.80
N GLN A 360 -0.34 8.06 -23.85
CA GLN A 360 -0.39 7.28 -25.09
C GLN A 360 -1.44 7.78 -26.07
N SER A 361 -2.61 8.19 -25.56
CA SER A 361 -3.73 8.63 -26.38
C SER A 361 -3.62 10.10 -26.78
N ASP A 362 -3.32 10.97 -25.81
CA ASP A 362 -3.48 12.43 -25.94
C ASP A 362 -2.14 13.18 -25.83
N GLY A 363 -1.03 12.47 -25.59
CA GLY A 363 0.33 13.00 -25.60
C GLY A 363 0.82 13.56 -24.25
N ASN A 364 2.06 14.06 -24.25
CA ASN A 364 2.72 14.55 -23.04
C ASN A 364 1.99 15.75 -22.40
N GLU A 365 1.53 16.69 -23.23
CA GLU A 365 0.86 17.91 -22.76
C GLU A 365 -0.42 17.58 -21.96
N ALA A 366 -1.15 16.53 -22.33
CA ALA A 366 -2.34 16.10 -21.61
C ALA A 366 -2.03 15.69 -20.16
N VAL A 367 -0.88 15.06 -19.92
CA VAL A 367 -0.44 14.68 -18.56
C VAL A 367 -0.07 15.91 -17.73
N VAL A 368 0.57 16.92 -18.36
CA VAL A 368 0.85 18.20 -17.69
C VAL A 368 -0.44 18.90 -17.31
N GLN A 369 -1.39 19.01 -18.24
CA GLN A 369 -2.70 19.61 -18.02
C GLN A 369 -3.52 18.87 -16.96
N LEU A 370 -3.44 17.54 -16.88
CA LEU A 370 -4.05 16.75 -15.82
C LEU A 370 -3.56 17.23 -14.44
N VAL A 371 -2.24 17.39 -14.29
CA VAL A 371 -1.64 17.81 -13.02
C VAL A 371 -1.91 19.28 -12.71
N ASP A 372 -1.92 20.16 -13.72
CA ASP A 372 -2.14 21.60 -13.53
C ASP A 372 -3.61 21.95 -13.28
N SER A 373 -4.55 21.11 -13.75
CA SER A 373 -5.98 21.22 -13.48
C SER A 373 -6.41 20.56 -12.15
N ALA A 374 -5.45 20.11 -11.33
CA ALA A 374 -5.75 19.45 -10.06
C ALA A 374 -6.62 20.32 -9.15
N THR A 375 -7.69 19.73 -8.65
CA THR A 375 -8.65 20.38 -7.75
C THR A 375 -8.27 20.14 -6.30
N ARG A 376 -8.68 20.99 -5.36
CA ARG A 376 -8.38 20.73 -3.94
C ARG A 376 -9.04 19.44 -3.49
N LEU A 377 -8.34 18.66 -2.67
CA LEU A 377 -8.83 17.37 -2.18
C LEU A 377 -10.15 17.54 -1.39
N PHE A 378 -10.26 18.59 -0.58
CA PHE A 378 -11.49 18.92 0.15
C PHE A 378 -12.68 19.15 -0.79
N ASP A 379 -12.51 19.93 -1.86
CA ASP A 379 -13.56 20.20 -2.85
C ASP A 379 -14.07 18.93 -3.50
N PHE A 380 -13.13 18.07 -3.90
CA PHE A 380 -13.44 16.78 -4.51
C PHE A 380 -14.24 15.88 -3.55
N VAL A 381 -13.80 15.76 -2.29
CA VAL A 381 -14.47 14.95 -1.26
C VAL A 381 -15.86 15.48 -0.94
N LEU A 382 -16.03 16.80 -0.78
CA LEU A 382 -17.33 17.42 -0.54
C LEU A 382 -18.30 17.14 -1.69
N ARG A 383 -17.87 17.36 -2.93
CA ARG A 383 -18.70 17.16 -4.12
C ARG A 383 -19.12 15.70 -4.27
N THR A 384 -18.19 14.77 -4.05
CA THR A 384 -18.42 13.31 -4.13
C THR A 384 -19.30 12.80 -3.00
N THR A 385 -19.21 13.39 -1.80
CA THR A 385 -20.06 13.01 -0.67
C THR A 385 -21.50 13.48 -0.91
N LEU A 386 -21.67 14.71 -1.39
CA LEU A 386 -22.99 15.28 -1.65
C LEU A 386 -23.71 14.63 -2.84
N SER A 387 -22.98 14.14 -3.85
CA SER A 387 -23.60 13.50 -5.02
C SER A 387 -24.34 12.19 -4.72
N ARG A 388 -24.20 11.65 -3.51
CA ARG A 388 -24.90 10.44 -3.05
C ARG A 388 -26.31 10.71 -2.53
N PHE A 389 -26.68 11.99 -2.37
CA PHE A 389 -27.94 12.41 -1.78
C PHE A 389 -28.77 13.22 -2.77
N ASP A 390 -30.08 13.01 -2.76
CA ASP A 390 -31.00 13.88 -3.48
C ASP A 390 -31.18 15.21 -2.74
N LEU A 391 -30.37 16.20 -3.11
CA LEU A 391 -30.43 17.54 -2.51
C LEU A 391 -31.68 18.34 -2.89
N ALA A 392 -32.55 17.83 -3.78
CA ALA A 392 -33.87 18.42 -4.01
C ALA A 392 -34.84 18.12 -2.86
N SER A 393 -34.65 17.01 -2.15
CA SER A 393 -35.50 16.59 -1.03
C SER A 393 -35.03 17.16 0.33
N PRO A 394 -35.95 17.51 1.25
CA PRO A 394 -35.58 17.89 2.62
C PRO A 394 -34.74 16.83 3.35
N GLU A 395 -35.11 15.55 3.21
CA GLU A 395 -34.42 14.41 3.82
C GLU A 395 -32.99 14.27 3.28
N GLY A 396 -32.81 14.39 1.96
CA GLY A 396 -31.52 14.32 1.32
C GLY A 396 -30.59 15.49 1.67
N ARG A 397 -31.14 16.70 1.84
CA ARG A 397 -30.36 17.85 2.35
C ARG A 397 -29.86 17.62 3.77
N VAL A 398 -30.71 17.11 4.67
CA VAL A 398 -30.32 16.78 6.05
C VAL A 398 -29.29 15.66 6.09
N ALA A 399 -29.48 14.60 5.30
CA ALA A 399 -28.54 13.50 5.20
C ALA A 399 -27.19 13.96 4.62
N GLY A 400 -27.20 14.77 3.57
CA GLY A 400 -26.01 15.37 2.96
C GLY A 400 -25.23 16.25 3.95
N MET A 401 -25.93 17.13 4.69
CA MET A 401 -25.33 17.95 5.75
C MET A 401 -24.60 17.11 6.79
N ARG A 402 -25.27 16.07 7.31
CA ARG A 402 -24.68 15.15 8.31
C ARG A 402 -23.48 14.40 7.75
N ALA A 403 -23.50 14.04 6.47
CA ALA A 403 -22.40 13.32 5.82
C ALA A 403 -21.16 14.21 5.62
N ILE A 404 -21.32 15.49 5.28
CA ILE A 404 -20.18 16.40 5.07
C ILE A 404 -19.66 17.04 6.36
N ALA A 405 -20.44 17.08 7.45
CA ALA A 405 -20.04 17.72 8.69
C ALA A 405 -18.71 17.17 9.27
N PRO A 406 -18.45 15.84 9.30
CA PRO A 406 -17.15 15.27 9.69
C PRO A 406 -15.97 15.68 8.78
N VAL A 407 -16.24 15.91 7.49
CA VAL A 407 -15.23 16.35 6.50
C VAL A 407 -14.86 17.80 6.78
N LEU A 408 -15.86 18.68 6.92
CA LEU A 408 -15.67 20.09 7.24
C LEU A 408 -14.98 20.27 8.59
N LYS A 409 -15.34 19.48 9.60
CA LYS A 409 -14.70 19.50 10.92
C LYS A 409 -13.20 19.14 10.86
N GLY A 410 -12.79 18.35 9.86
CA GLY A 410 -11.40 17.96 9.64
C GLY A 410 -10.49 19.08 9.12
N ILE A 411 -11.05 20.16 8.55
CA ILE A 411 -10.27 21.31 8.06
C ILE A 411 -9.62 22.01 9.25
N ARG A 412 -8.28 22.08 9.31
CA ARG A 412 -7.56 22.65 10.46
C ARG A 412 -7.66 24.17 10.55
N ASP A 413 -7.48 24.84 9.42
CA ASP A 413 -7.58 26.28 9.32
C ASP A 413 -9.04 26.70 9.55
N GLU A 414 -9.27 27.46 10.62
CA GLU A 414 -10.60 27.87 11.05
C GLU A 414 -11.25 28.84 10.06
N ALA A 415 -10.48 29.77 9.49
CA ALA A 415 -10.97 30.71 8.50
C ALA A 415 -11.36 29.98 7.21
N LEU A 416 -10.52 29.03 6.77
CA LEU A 416 -10.84 28.19 5.61
C LEU A 416 -12.07 27.31 5.87
N ARG A 417 -12.20 26.75 7.08
CA ARG A 417 -13.37 25.96 7.48
C ARG A 417 -14.65 26.78 7.37
N GLU A 418 -14.65 28.02 7.86
CA GLU A 418 -15.81 28.91 7.80
C GLU A 418 -16.26 29.16 6.36
N GLN A 419 -15.32 29.42 5.44
CA GLN A 419 -15.62 29.59 4.02
C GLN A 419 -16.27 28.34 3.41
N TYR A 420 -15.72 27.15 3.68
CA TYR A 420 -16.30 25.90 3.16
C TYR A 420 -17.66 25.57 3.79
N VAL A 421 -17.90 25.94 5.05
CA VAL A 421 -19.21 25.82 5.68
C VAL A 421 -20.22 26.71 4.96
N HIS A 422 -19.86 27.96 4.67
CA HIS A 422 -20.70 28.88 3.92
C HIS A 422 -21.04 28.37 2.51
N GLU A 423 -20.03 27.92 1.75
CA GLU A 423 -20.26 27.32 0.43
C GLU A 423 -21.13 26.07 0.47
N SER A 424 -20.90 25.20 1.45
CA SER A 424 -21.66 23.96 1.62
C SER A 424 -23.13 24.25 1.96
N ALA A 425 -23.38 25.25 2.80
CA ALA A 425 -24.74 25.71 3.11
C ALA A 425 -25.48 26.20 1.85
N GLY A 426 -24.79 26.94 0.98
CA GLY A 426 -25.31 27.35 -0.33
C GLY A 426 -25.68 26.16 -1.22
N ARG A 427 -24.79 25.16 -1.34
CA ARG A 427 -25.04 23.93 -2.13
C ARG A 427 -26.20 23.10 -1.58
N LEU A 428 -26.36 23.06 -0.26
CA LEU A 428 -27.44 22.34 0.43
C LEU A 428 -28.77 23.13 0.43
N GLY A 429 -28.75 24.43 0.13
CA GLY A 429 -29.91 25.31 0.31
C GLY A 429 -30.39 25.37 1.75
N MET A 430 -29.45 25.43 2.71
CA MET A 430 -29.71 25.46 4.14
C MET A 430 -29.10 26.71 4.80
N PRO A 431 -29.66 27.19 5.93
CA PRO A 431 -29.05 28.29 6.67
C PRO A 431 -27.64 27.92 7.16
N VAL A 432 -26.69 28.85 7.01
CA VAL A 432 -25.28 28.68 7.42
C VAL A 432 -25.18 28.25 8.88
N ASP A 433 -25.91 28.91 9.78
CA ASP A 433 -25.91 28.61 11.23
C ASP A 433 -26.27 27.16 11.53
N ARG A 434 -27.17 26.55 10.74
CA ARG A 434 -27.56 25.14 10.92
C ARG A 434 -26.42 24.21 10.52
N VAL A 435 -25.73 24.49 9.41
CA VAL A 435 -24.56 23.71 8.98
C VAL A 435 -23.41 23.89 9.98
N THR A 436 -23.15 25.12 10.43
CA THR A 436 -22.16 25.43 11.48
C THR A 436 -22.42 24.63 12.76
N ALA A 437 -23.68 24.59 13.23
CA ALA A 437 -24.04 23.84 14.42
C ALA A 437 -23.83 22.32 14.24
N GLU A 438 -24.11 21.77 13.06
CA GLU A 438 -23.85 20.36 12.77
C GLU A 438 -22.35 20.06 12.73
N VAL A 439 -21.55 20.90 12.07
CA VAL A 439 -20.07 20.77 12.04
C VAL A 439 -19.49 20.87 13.45
N ALA A 440 -20.01 21.75 14.30
CA ALA A 440 -19.57 21.88 15.68
C ALA A 440 -19.75 20.58 16.47
N ARG A 441 -20.87 19.86 16.25
CA ARG A 441 -21.22 18.59 16.90
C ARG A 441 -20.51 17.37 16.31
N ALA A 442 -20.06 17.45 15.06
CA ALA A 442 -19.40 16.34 14.38
C ALA A 442 -18.02 16.03 14.99
N THR A 443 -17.64 14.74 14.93
CA THR A 443 -16.26 14.29 15.16
C THR A 443 -15.50 14.32 13.82
N PRO A 444 -14.22 14.74 13.79
CA PRO A 444 -13.42 14.71 12.57
C PRO A 444 -13.41 13.30 11.96
N ALA A 445 -13.53 13.21 10.64
CA ALA A 445 -13.51 11.92 9.93
C ALA A 445 -12.25 11.08 10.27
N ALA A 446 -11.11 11.73 10.44
CA ALA A 446 -9.84 11.09 10.81
C ALA A 446 -9.79 10.59 12.28
N ALA A 447 -10.65 11.11 13.18
CA ALA A 447 -10.62 10.82 14.63
C ALA A 447 -11.55 9.66 15.05
N ARG A 448 -12.27 9.02 14.12
CA ARG A 448 -13.10 7.85 14.44
C ARG A 448 -12.23 6.65 14.84
N PRO A 449 -12.48 5.96 15.98
CA PRO A 449 -11.73 4.78 16.38
C PRO A 449 -11.86 3.65 15.35
N GLU A 450 -10.78 2.91 15.08
CA GLU A 450 -10.72 1.78 14.11
C GLU A 450 -11.87 0.77 14.26
N ARG A 451 -12.42 0.62 15.48
CA ARG A 451 -13.57 -0.25 15.78
C ARG A 451 -14.90 0.29 15.23
N GLN A 452 -15.13 1.60 15.26
CA GLN A 452 -16.29 2.25 14.63
C GLN A 452 -16.07 2.51 13.13
N ARG A 453 -14.81 2.59 12.66
CA ARG A 453 -14.47 2.63 11.23
C ARG A 453 -14.98 1.38 10.50
N ARG A 454 -14.87 0.19 11.13
CA ARG A 454 -15.42 -1.06 10.58
C ARG A 454 -16.95 -1.10 10.55
N GLN A 455 -17.62 -0.59 11.59
CA GLN A 455 -19.09 -0.62 11.65
C GLN A 455 -19.76 0.35 10.68
N VAL A 456 -19.21 1.55 10.48
CA VAL A 456 -19.78 2.53 9.53
C VAL A 456 -19.40 2.21 8.07
N GLU A 457 -18.25 1.56 7.83
CA GLU A 457 -17.92 1.00 6.49
C GLU A 457 -18.85 -0.18 6.11
N GLU A 458 -19.47 -0.86 7.07
CA GLU A 458 -20.38 -1.99 6.84
C GLU A 458 -21.83 -1.55 6.61
N GLU A 459 -22.22 -0.35 7.06
CA GLU A 459 -23.60 0.17 6.93
C GLU A 459 -23.84 1.14 5.75
N ALA A 460 -22.80 1.67 5.08
CA ALA A 460 -23.00 2.71 4.05
C ALA A 460 -22.17 2.55 2.75
N ALA A 461 -21.66 1.35 2.45
CA ALA A 461 -20.98 1.05 1.18
C ALA A 461 -21.83 0.10 0.31
N PRO A 462 -21.80 0.23 -1.04
CA PRO A 462 -22.13 -0.90 -1.90
C PRO A 462 -21.14 -2.04 -1.60
N GLU A 463 -21.64 -3.29 -1.58
CA GLU A 463 -20.99 -4.46 -1.00
C GLU A 463 -19.46 -4.52 -1.21
N PRO A 464 -18.65 -4.71 -0.14
CA PRO A 464 -17.22 -4.97 -0.30
C PRO A 464 -17.05 -6.27 -1.07
N GLY A 465 -16.33 -6.20 -2.21
CA GLY A 465 -16.09 -7.34 -3.10
C GLY A 465 -15.75 -8.60 -2.32
N ILE A 466 -16.65 -9.57 -2.42
CA ILE A 466 -16.57 -10.82 -1.68
C ILE A 466 -15.35 -11.60 -2.20
N ARG A 467 -14.35 -11.79 -1.34
CA ARG A 467 -13.17 -12.60 -1.68
C ARG A 467 -13.54 -14.08 -1.67
N LEU A 468 -13.00 -14.85 -2.61
CA LEU A 468 -13.17 -16.30 -2.63
C LEU A 468 -12.43 -16.94 -1.44
N PRO A 469 -13.09 -17.82 -0.65
CA PRO A 469 -12.47 -18.49 0.50
C PRO A 469 -11.31 -19.41 0.11
N ASP A 470 -10.29 -19.51 0.99
CA ASP A 470 -9.20 -20.50 0.87
C ASP A 470 -9.61 -21.83 1.52
N GLY A 471 -9.85 -22.85 0.70
CA GLY A 471 -10.31 -24.18 1.14
C GLY A 471 -9.28 -25.01 1.94
N ARG A 472 -8.10 -24.46 2.25
CA ARG A 472 -7.07 -25.14 3.07
C ARG A 472 -7.24 -24.92 4.58
N ASP A 473 -8.02 -23.93 5.00
CA ASP A 473 -8.32 -23.72 6.42
C ASP A 473 -9.40 -24.72 6.92
N PRO A 474 -9.15 -25.49 7.99
CA PRO A 474 -10.14 -26.40 8.58
C PRO A 474 -11.49 -25.76 8.92
N ARG A 475 -11.53 -24.48 9.28
CA ARG A 475 -12.77 -23.74 9.62
C ARG A 475 -13.58 -23.46 8.36
N VAL A 476 -12.89 -22.99 7.31
CA VAL A 476 -13.46 -22.73 5.99
C VAL A 476 -13.95 -24.02 5.34
N ARG A 477 -13.27 -25.14 5.59
CA ARG A 477 -13.62 -26.46 5.06
C ARG A 477 -14.97 -26.98 5.56
N ALA A 478 -15.31 -26.80 6.84
CA ALA A 478 -16.61 -27.24 7.38
C ALA A 478 -17.77 -26.44 6.77
N GLU A 479 -17.60 -25.12 6.66
CA GLU A 479 -18.57 -24.21 6.01
C GLU A 479 -18.74 -24.55 4.52
N GLN A 480 -17.64 -24.76 3.81
CA GLN A 480 -17.63 -25.15 2.40
C GLN A 480 -18.36 -26.48 2.17
N GLN A 481 -18.12 -27.47 3.04
CA GLN A 481 -18.76 -28.78 2.96
C GLN A 481 -20.25 -28.70 3.27
N LEU A 482 -20.68 -27.87 4.23
CA LEU A 482 -22.10 -27.65 4.51
C LEU A 482 -22.83 -27.08 3.30
N LEU A 483 -22.27 -26.04 2.68
CA LEU A 483 -22.87 -25.41 1.49
C LEU A 483 -22.86 -26.35 0.27
N ALA A 484 -21.78 -27.08 0.06
CA ALA A 484 -21.71 -28.09 -0.99
C ALA A 484 -22.74 -29.22 -0.77
N CYS A 485 -22.91 -29.67 0.49
CA CYS A 485 -23.93 -30.66 0.86
C CYS A 485 -25.35 -30.15 0.61
N ALA A 486 -25.65 -28.89 0.97
CA ALA A 486 -26.97 -28.28 0.76
C ALA A 486 -27.29 -28.02 -0.73
N LEU A 487 -26.27 -27.78 -1.57
CA LEU A 487 -26.43 -27.63 -3.01
C LEU A 487 -26.59 -28.98 -3.74
N GLN A 488 -25.80 -29.98 -3.35
CA GLN A 488 -25.77 -31.30 -4.02
C GLN A 488 -26.83 -32.27 -3.51
N TYR A 489 -27.19 -32.17 -2.23
CA TYR A 489 -28.11 -33.09 -1.56
C TYR A 489 -29.06 -32.33 -0.62
N PRO A 490 -29.89 -31.40 -1.14
CA PRO A 490 -30.75 -30.55 -0.31
C PRO A 490 -31.70 -31.35 0.61
N GLY A 491 -32.16 -32.54 0.16
CA GLY A 491 -33.00 -33.42 0.97
C GLY A 491 -32.28 -34.20 2.08
N ALA A 492 -30.94 -34.19 2.10
CA ALA A 492 -30.13 -34.82 3.14
C ALA A 492 -29.76 -33.86 4.28
N VAL A 493 -30.00 -32.55 4.10
CA VAL A 493 -29.69 -31.53 5.11
C VAL A 493 -30.93 -31.30 5.98
N PRO A 494 -30.85 -31.47 7.32
CA PRO A 494 -31.98 -31.25 8.20
C PRO A 494 -32.48 -29.79 8.14
N GLY A 495 -33.66 -29.58 7.55
CA GLY A 495 -34.16 -28.25 7.23
C GLY A 495 -34.56 -27.41 8.43
N VAL A 496 -34.81 -28.03 9.60
CA VAL A 496 -35.10 -27.30 10.84
C VAL A 496 -33.80 -26.74 11.41
N GLU A 497 -32.78 -27.57 11.56
CA GLU A 497 -31.48 -27.22 12.13
C GLU A 497 -30.71 -26.26 11.21
N LEU A 498 -30.87 -26.37 9.89
CA LEU A 498 -30.31 -25.44 8.92
C LEU A 498 -30.92 -24.04 9.05
N LYS A 499 -32.24 -23.93 9.34
CA LYS A 499 -32.94 -22.65 9.55
C LYS A 499 -32.52 -21.93 10.82
N GLU A 500 -31.94 -22.66 11.77
CA GLU A 500 -31.44 -22.08 13.01
C GLU A 500 -30.02 -21.51 12.87
N LEU A 501 -29.38 -21.62 11.70
CA LEU A 501 -28.16 -20.89 11.36
C LEU A 501 -28.48 -19.51 10.77
N GLN A 502 -27.59 -18.56 11.00
CA GLN A 502 -27.61 -17.23 10.42
C GLN A 502 -26.40 -17.04 9.50
N ALA A 503 -26.50 -16.10 8.54
CA ALA A 503 -25.36 -15.77 7.69
C ALA A 503 -24.11 -15.33 8.50
N ALA A 504 -24.31 -14.71 9.67
CA ALA A 504 -23.25 -14.31 10.60
C ALA A 504 -22.56 -15.49 11.31
N ASP A 505 -23.15 -16.69 11.29
CA ASP A 505 -22.53 -17.90 11.85
C ASP A 505 -21.41 -18.44 10.97
N PHE A 506 -21.28 -17.95 9.74
CA PHE A 506 -20.15 -18.25 8.85
C PHE A 506 -18.99 -17.29 9.10
N GLY A 507 -17.79 -17.82 9.27
CA GLY A 507 -16.57 -17.04 9.45
C GLY A 507 -16.12 -16.35 8.16
N GLU A 508 -16.43 -16.93 7.01
CA GLU A 508 -16.20 -16.32 5.70
C GLU A 508 -17.44 -15.61 5.18
N ARG A 509 -17.32 -14.31 4.86
CA ARG A 509 -18.42 -13.51 4.30
C ARG A 509 -19.01 -14.12 3.02
N ALA A 510 -18.18 -14.77 2.21
CA ALA A 510 -18.63 -15.46 1.00
C ALA A 510 -19.57 -16.62 1.30
N HIS A 511 -19.26 -17.42 2.33
CA HIS A 511 -20.12 -18.53 2.73
C HIS A 511 -21.42 -18.05 3.36
N GLY A 512 -21.36 -16.99 4.18
CA GLY A 512 -22.56 -16.35 4.72
C GLY A 512 -23.48 -15.80 3.63
N ALA A 513 -22.95 -15.18 2.58
CA ALA A 513 -23.73 -14.70 1.44
C ALA A 513 -24.36 -15.83 0.62
N ILE A 514 -23.64 -16.93 0.38
CA ILE A 514 -24.19 -18.12 -0.30
C ILE A 514 -25.27 -18.78 0.55
N PHE A 515 -25.07 -18.85 1.87
CA PHE A 515 -26.09 -19.36 2.79
C PHE A 515 -27.35 -18.49 2.77
N ALA A 516 -27.21 -17.16 2.80
CA ALA A 516 -28.34 -16.24 2.69
C ALA A 516 -29.09 -16.42 1.37
N ALA A 517 -28.38 -16.60 0.25
CA ALA A 517 -28.99 -16.91 -1.05
C ALA A 517 -29.75 -18.25 -1.03
N LEU A 518 -29.16 -19.28 -0.43
CA LEU A 518 -29.79 -20.60 -0.27
C LEU A 518 -31.09 -20.52 0.54
N MET A 519 -31.07 -19.80 1.67
CA MET A 519 -32.24 -19.57 2.51
C MET A 519 -33.30 -18.71 1.82
N GLY A 520 -32.87 -17.73 1.01
CA GLY A 520 -33.76 -16.85 0.24
C GLY A 520 -34.48 -17.57 -0.90
N VAL A 521 -33.86 -18.59 -1.51
CA VAL A 521 -34.50 -19.44 -2.52
C VAL A 521 -35.57 -20.34 -1.90
N GLY A 522 -35.42 -20.73 -0.63
CA GLY A 522 -36.41 -21.45 0.14
C GLY A 522 -36.39 -22.96 -0.08
N ASP A 523 -37.57 -23.58 -0.12
CA ASP A 523 -37.69 -25.05 -0.19
C ASP A 523 -37.25 -25.58 -1.58
N PRO A 524 -36.33 -26.56 -1.64
CA PRO A 524 -35.95 -27.25 -2.88
C PRO A 524 -37.09 -28.07 -3.51
N ALA A 525 -38.18 -28.35 -2.76
CA ALA A 525 -39.31 -29.15 -3.23
C ALA A 525 -39.93 -28.58 -4.52
N GLY A 526 -40.12 -29.45 -5.52
CA GLY A 526 -40.72 -29.09 -6.81
C GLY A 526 -39.73 -28.56 -7.86
N ARG A 527 -38.42 -28.54 -7.57
CA ARG A 527 -37.36 -28.18 -8.53
C ARG A 527 -36.51 -29.40 -8.91
N SER A 528 -36.00 -29.41 -10.13
CA SER A 528 -34.91 -30.33 -10.49
C SER A 528 -33.62 -29.94 -9.77
N MET A 529 -32.68 -30.87 -9.60
CA MET A 529 -31.38 -30.58 -8.97
C MET A 529 -30.62 -29.45 -9.69
N GLN A 530 -30.70 -29.42 -11.02
CA GLN A 530 -30.14 -28.34 -11.82
C GLN A 530 -30.86 -27.01 -11.58
N GLY A 531 -32.21 -27.01 -11.58
CA GLY A 531 -33.00 -25.82 -11.29
C GLY A 531 -32.84 -25.30 -9.86
N TRP A 532 -32.55 -26.18 -8.90
CA TRP A 532 -32.18 -25.81 -7.52
C TRP A 532 -30.84 -25.08 -7.50
N SER A 533 -29.79 -25.70 -8.05
CA SER A 533 -28.45 -25.11 -8.09
C SER A 533 -28.42 -23.79 -8.85
N ASP A 534 -29.14 -23.70 -9.98
CA ASP A 534 -29.21 -22.48 -10.79
C ASP A 534 -29.95 -21.35 -10.07
N ALA A 535 -31.01 -21.66 -9.34
CA ALA A 535 -31.73 -20.66 -8.55
C ALA A 535 -30.88 -20.11 -7.41
N VAL A 536 -30.15 -20.96 -6.68
CA VAL A 536 -29.22 -20.51 -5.63
C VAL A 536 -28.06 -19.72 -6.23
N ARG A 537 -27.53 -20.13 -7.39
CA ARG A 537 -26.51 -19.38 -8.13
C ARG A 537 -27.03 -18.00 -8.56
N GLN A 538 -28.24 -17.89 -9.07
CA GLN A 538 -28.83 -16.61 -9.49
C GLN A 538 -29.11 -15.68 -8.31
N ALA A 539 -29.54 -16.24 -7.17
CA ALA A 539 -29.79 -15.49 -5.93
C ALA A 539 -28.51 -15.05 -5.20
N ALA A 540 -27.37 -15.72 -5.46
CA ALA A 540 -26.08 -15.33 -4.90
C ALA A 540 -25.51 -14.08 -5.60
N PRO A 541 -24.68 -13.28 -4.89
CA PRO A 541 -23.95 -12.17 -5.49
C PRO A 541 -23.18 -12.58 -6.75
N GLU A 542 -23.12 -11.72 -7.76
CA GLU A 542 -22.57 -12.05 -9.08
C GLU A 542 -21.15 -12.61 -9.02
N VAL A 543 -20.30 -12.02 -8.17
CA VAL A 543 -18.92 -12.45 -7.92
C VAL A 543 -18.80 -13.88 -7.35
N LEU A 544 -19.87 -14.42 -6.75
CA LEU A 544 -19.91 -15.75 -6.15
C LEU A 544 -20.56 -16.81 -7.04
N ARG A 545 -21.12 -16.45 -8.19
CA ARG A 545 -21.85 -17.39 -9.07
C ARG A 545 -20.98 -18.56 -9.53
N GLU A 546 -19.74 -18.27 -9.91
CA GLU A 546 -18.76 -19.31 -10.28
C GLU A 546 -18.37 -20.18 -9.08
N TYR A 547 -18.35 -19.59 -7.88
CA TYR A 547 -18.07 -20.35 -6.67
C TYR A 547 -19.21 -21.29 -6.29
N VAL A 548 -20.47 -20.84 -6.40
CA VAL A 548 -21.65 -21.70 -6.21
C VAL A 548 -21.65 -22.86 -7.20
N ALA A 549 -21.31 -22.61 -8.47
CA ALA A 549 -21.18 -23.65 -9.50
C ALA A 549 -20.05 -24.65 -9.18
N ARG A 550 -18.96 -24.21 -8.54
CA ARG A 550 -17.92 -25.10 -8.04
C ARG A 550 -18.39 -25.93 -6.84
N LEU A 551 -19.15 -25.33 -5.91
CA LEU A 551 -19.68 -26.02 -4.73
C LEU A 551 -20.70 -27.11 -5.10
N SER A 552 -21.49 -26.91 -6.16
CA SER A 552 -22.45 -27.89 -6.65
C SER A 552 -21.81 -29.16 -7.24
N VAL A 553 -20.48 -29.20 -7.40
CA VAL A 553 -19.73 -30.37 -7.87
C VAL A 553 -18.54 -30.73 -6.97
N THR A 554 -18.38 -30.04 -5.83
CA THR A 554 -17.24 -30.25 -4.94
C THR A 554 -17.31 -31.63 -4.27
N PRO A 555 -16.26 -32.46 -4.33
CA PRO A 555 -16.25 -33.76 -3.67
C PRO A 555 -16.44 -33.63 -2.15
N LEU A 556 -17.45 -34.30 -1.61
CA LEU A 556 -17.67 -34.40 -0.17
C LEU A 556 -16.99 -35.67 0.37
N PRO A 557 -16.25 -35.60 1.50
CA PRO A 557 -15.63 -36.75 2.13
C PRO A 557 -16.66 -37.61 2.90
N VAL A 558 -17.72 -38.04 2.22
CA VAL A 558 -18.82 -38.85 2.79
C VAL A 558 -19.12 -40.01 1.86
N ARG A 559 -19.45 -41.16 2.44
CA ARG A 559 -19.93 -42.31 1.68
C ARG A 559 -21.43 -42.18 1.50
N LEU A 560 -21.91 -42.26 0.26
CA LEU A 560 -23.35 -42.24 -0.02
C LEU A 560 -23.98 -43.57 0.43
N GLU A 561 -25.16 -43.49 1.02
CA GLU A 561 -25.99 -44.65 1.34
C GLU A 561 -26.62 -45.25 0.06
N GLY A 562 -27.28 -46.41 0.17
CA GLY A 562 -27.89 -47.11 -0.99
C GLY A 562 -28.98 -46.31 -1.71
N ASN A 563 -29.47 -45.24 -1.10
CA ASN A 563 -30.42 -44.26 -1.66
C ASN A 563 -29.74 -43.09 -2.41
N GLY A 564 -28.41 -43.07 -2.48
CA GLY A 564 -27.64 -42.00 -3.14
C GLY A 564 -27.47 -40.71 -2.33
N LEU A 565 -27.86 -40.70 -1.04
CA LEU A 565 -27.73 -39.54 -0.16
C LEU A 565 -26.56 -39.70 0.83
N PRO A 566 -25.94 -38.59 1.27
CA PRO A 566 -25.03 -38.60 2.42
C PRO A 566 -25.72 -39.10 3.68
N ASP A 567 -24.99 -39.77 4.58
CA ASP A 567 -25.47 -40.12 5.92
C ASP A 567 -26.05 -38.87 6.62
N SER A 568 -27.27 -38.96 7.11
CA SER A 568 -27.96 -37.91 7.88
C SER A 568 -27.12 -37.34 9.03
N ARG A 569 -26.23 -38.15 9.62
CA ARG A 569 -25.30 -37.74 10.69
C ARG A 569 -24.20 -36.81 10.18
N TYR A 570 -23.80 -36.93 8.92
CA TYR A 570 -22.77 -36.10 8.30
C TYR A 570 -23.26 -34.66 8.07
N ALA A 571 -24.47 -34.48 7.53
CA ALA A 571 -25.04 -33.14 7.38
C ALA A 571 -25.28 -32.47 8.75
N ALA A 572 -25.78 -33.23 9.74
CA ALA A 572 -25.98 -32.75 11.09
C ALA A 572 -24.65 -32.37 11.79
N SER A 573 -23.56 -33.10 11.55
CA SER A 573 -22.25 -32.75 12.10
C SER A 573 -21.69 -31.46 11.49
N LEU A 574 -21.88 -31.23 10.19
CA LEU A 574 -21.45 -29.99 9.54
C LEU A 574 -22.17 -28.76 10.10
N ILE A 575 -23.50 -28.83 10.29
CA ILE A 575 -24.28 -27.76 10.94
C ILE A 575 -23.74 -27.48 12.35
N ARG A 576 -23.48 -28.55 13.11
CA ARG A 576 -22.91 -28.44 14.46
C ARG A 576 -21.53 -27.79 14.48
N ASP A 577 -20.66 -28.15 13.55
CA ASP A 577 -19.31 -27.59 13.45
C ASP A 577 -19.33 -26.10 13.11
N VAL A 578 -20.21 -25.65 12.22
CA VAL A 578 -20.43 -24.23 11.93
C VAL A 578 -20.87 -23.48 13.20
N ARG A 579 -21.83 -24.04 13.96
CA ARG A 579 -22.31 -23.45 15.24
C ARG A 579 -21.23 -23.37 16.31
N ILE A 580 -20.47 -24.45 16.49
CA ILE A 580 -19.36 -24.50 17.44
C ILE A 580 -18.33 -23.41 17.10
N ASN A 581 -18.01 -23.25 15.82
CA ASN A 581 -17.09 -22.22 15.36
C ASN A 581 -17.65 -20.80 15.57
N ALA A 582 -18.94 -20.58 15.31
CA ALA A 582 -19.62 -19.30 15.58
C ALA A 582 -19.58 -18.93 17.07
N LEU A 583 -19.95 -19.86 17.96
CA LEU A 583 -19.91 -19.65 19.41
C LEU A 583 -18.50 -19.39 19.92
N ARG A 584 -17.48 -20.09 19.40
CA ARG A 584 -16.07 -19.84 19.74
C ARG A 584 -15.64 -18.42 19.38
N ARG A 585 -16.06 -17.89 18.22
CA ARG A 585 -15.78 -16.50 17.82
C ARG A 585 -16.48 -15.51 18.76
N GLN A 586 -17.77 -15.70 19.03
CA GLN A 586 -18.52 -14.84 19.95
C GLN A 586 -17.93 -14.84 21.37
N ILE A 587 -17.49 -16.00 21.88
CA ILE A 587 -16.80 -16.10 23.17
C ILE A 587 -15.50 -15.29 23.16
N GLN A 588 -14.71 -15.35 22.09
CA GLN A 588 -13.47 -14.57 21.97
C GLN A 588 -13.75 -13.06 21.97
N GLU A 589 -14.79 -12.62 21.26
CA GLU A 589 -15.21 -11.21 21.21
C GLU A 589 -15.68 -10.71 22.58
N VAL A 590 -16.59 -11.43 23.22
CA VAL A 590 -17.13 -11.10 24.54
C VAL A 590 -16.04 -11.16 25.61
N THR A 591 -15.08 -12.08 25.50
CA THR A 591 -13.90 -12.13 26.41
C THR A 591 -13.03 -10.88 26.23
N ALA A 592 -12.78 -10.43 25.00
CA ALA A 592 -12.04 -9.21 24.74
C ALA A 592 -12.77 -7.96 25.26
N GLU A 593 -14.10 -7.93 25.15
CA GLU A 593 -14.93 -6.86 25.71
C GLU A 593 -14.90 -6.83 27.24
N LEU A 594 -14.92 -8.01 27.88
CA LEU A 594 -14.81 -8.11 29.33
C LEU A 594 -13.47 -7.56 29.84
N LEU A 595 -12.37 -7.85 29.13
CA LEU A 595 -11.04 -7.32 29.45
C LEU A 595 -10.96 -5.79 29.32
N GLN A 596 -11.73 -5.20 28.40
CA GLN A 596 -11.79 -3.74 28.20
C GLN A 596 -12.76 -3.04 29.15
N ALA A 597 -13.67 -3.77 29.79
CA ALA A 597 -14.67 -3.24 30.71
C ALA A 597 -14.26 -3.36 32.19
N SER A 598 -13.01 -3.72 32.48
CA SER A 598 -12.48 -3.98 33.84
C SER A 598 -12.75 -2.84 34.84
N ASP A 599 -12.77 -1.60 34.35
CA ASP A 599 -12.92 -0.40 35.19
C ASP A 599 -14.39 0.02 35.38
N ARG A 600 -15.35 -0.74 34.84
CA ARG A 600 -16.80 -0.50 34.89
C ARG A 600 -17.53 -1.73 35.46
N PRO A 601 -17.81 -1.76 36.78
CA PRO A 601 -18.32 -2.95 37.47
C PRO A 601 -19.65 -3.50 36.93
N GLU A 602 -20.58 -2.64 36.54
CA GLU A 602 -21.89 -3.05 36.02
C GLU A 602 -21.80 -3.66 34.62
N ASP A 603 -20.96 -3.09 33.76
CA ASP A 603 -20.69 -3.63 32.42
C ASP A 603 -19.94 -4.96 32.50
N SER A 604 -18.91 -5.04 33.35
CA SER A 604 -18.18 -6.29 33.60
C SER A 604 -19.11 -7.43 34.07
N ARG A 605 -20.07 -7.13 34.96
CA ARG A 605 -21.05 -8.12 35.43
C ARG A 605 -21.98 -8.58 34.31
N ARG A 606 -22.48 -7.66 33.49
CA ARG A 606 -23.37 -7.96 32.35
C ARG A 606 -22.66 -8.81 31.29
N ILE A 607 -21.45 -8.42 30.89
CA ILE A 607 -20.63 -9.12 29.91
C ILE A 607 -20.21 -10.50 30.44
N GLY A 608 -19.91 -10.61 31.75
CA GLY A 608 -19.60 -11.88 32.40
C GLY A 608 -20.76 -12.89 32.35
N ILE A 609 -22.01 -12.45 32.52
CA ILE A 609 -23.20 -13.31 32.39
C ILE A 609 -23.36 -13.80 30.94
N GLN A 610 -23.17 -12.90 29.96
CA GLN A 610 -23.23 -13.25 28.53
C GLN A 610 -22.16 -14.28 28.16
N LEU A 611 -20.92 -14.11 28.67
CA LEU A 611 -19.84 -15.06 28.45
C LEU A 611 -20.15 -16.45 29.02
N GLN A 612 -20.69 -16.52 30.24
CA GLN A 612 -21.10 -17.78 30.86
C GLN A 612 -22.21 -18.48 30.08
N ASP A 613 -23.14 -17.72 29.49
CA ASP A 613 -24.20 -18.30 28.68
C ASP A 613 -23.68 -18.92 27.39
N LEU A 614 -22.84 -18.19 26.65
CA LEU A 614 -22.19 -18.69 25.44
C LEU A 614 -21.32 -19.93 25.72
N GLN A 615 -20.59 -19.94 26.84
CA GLN A 615 -19.79 -21.09 27.27
C GLN A 615 -20.66 -22.32 27.59
N ARG A 616 -21.83 -22.13 28.22
CA ARG A 616 -22.79 -23.23 28.47
C ARG A 616 -23.38 -23.77 27.16
N GLN A 617 -23.71 -22.91 26.21
CA GLN A 617 -24.19 -23.31 24.89
C GLN A 617 -23.13 -24.12 24.12
N LEU A 618 -21.87 -23.66 24.13
CA LEU A 618 -20.74 -24.38 23.52
C LEU A 618 -20.52 -25.75 24.17
N ALA A 619 -20.58 -25.83 25.50
CA ALA A 619 -20.42 -27.09 26.24
C ALA A 619 -21.52 -28.11 25.89
N ARG A 620 -22.78 -27.66 25.77
CA ARG A 620 -23.90 -28.51 25.35
C ARG A 620 -23.68 -29.08 23.95
N LEU A 621 -23.35 -28.23 22.96
CA LEU A 621 -23.12 -28.68 21.58
C LEU A 621 -21.88 -29.58 21.44
N THR A 622 -20.83 -29.35 22.23
CA THR A 622 -19.62 -30.19 22.22
C THR A 622 -19.89 -31.54 22.87
N SER A 623 -20.70 -31.60 23.93
CA SER A 623 -21.08 -32.85 24.60
C SER A 623 -21.95 -33.78 23.74
N GLN A 624 -22.67 -33.22 22.77
CA GLN A 624 -23.45 -33.97 21.77
C GLN A 624 -22.62 -34.49 20.59
N ALA A 625 -21.33 -34.11 20.52
CA ALA A 625 -20.39 -34.53 19.48
C ALA A 625 -19.49 -35.71 19.89
N SER A 626 -19.47 -36.07 21.18
CA SER A 626 -18.71 -37.17 21.77
C SER A 626 -19.41 -38.51 21.66
#